data_AF-A0A7S4JWT4-F1
#
_entry.id   AF-A0A7S4JWT4-F1
#
_cell.length_a   1.000
_cell.length_b   1.000
_cell.length_c   1.000
_cell.angle_alpha   90.00
_cell.angle_beta   90.00
_cell.angle_gamma   90.00
#
_symmetry.space_group_name_H-M   'P 1'
#
loop_
_entity.id
_entity.type
_entity.pdbx_description
1 polymer ?
#
loop_
_entity_poly.entity_id
_entity_poly.type
_entity_poly.pdbx_seq_one_letter_code
_entity_poly.pdbx_strand_id
1 'polypeptide(L)'
;GRGGRRGDRKLAIGCLANLSMYLSDQYFSDIVGYSLQQAHNSTDKEEVRTFIQLIGQISQYSGHRLGLFMEKIIPLISRTVASEAFEEDTEVKENCFQTYESLVERCPREISGFVPTLVEEALTYLQYDPNYTGGGEDEDEELEEEDDWGYASGESDDEFDYDVEDDDLSGKVRKACARLLSSIAICQPETLPLLHQKVIPVLVQRFTEREEYVKLDVFHAFIALLRSTSKTYGRALASEKGRGVVQNLRGFV
;
A
#
# COMPACT_ATOMS: atom_id res chain seq x y z
N GLY A 1 16.64 -26.67 4.24
CA GLY A 1 17.02 -25.26 4.05
C GLY A 1 15.86 -24.36 4.42
N ARG A 2 16.11 -23.24 5.11
CA ARG A 2 15.08 -22.25 5.49
C ARG A 2 14.41 -21.62 4.26
N GLY A 3 15.15 -21.43 3.16
CA GLY A 3 14.61 -20.94 1.87
C GLY A 3 13.52 -21.83 1.26
N GLY A 4 13.65 -23.16 1.31
CA GLY A 4 12.63 -24.09 0.81
C GLY A 4 11.28 -23.95 1.53
N ARG A 5 11.30 -23.74 2.86
CA ARG A 5 10.07 -23.57 3.65
C ARG A 5 9.34 -22.25 3.34
N ARG A 6 10.06 -21.17 3.03
CA ARG A 6 9.47 -19.87 2.64
C ARG A 6 8.82 -19.96 1.25
N GLY A 7 9.46 -20.67 0.32
CA GLY A 7 8.91 -20.97 -1.01
C GLY A 7 7.61 -21.79 -0.94
N ASP A 8 7.59 -22.87 -0.16
CA ASP A 8 6.41 -23.72 0.02
C ASP A 8 5.22 -22.95 0.60
N ARG A 9 5.47 -22.05 1.56
CA ARG A 9 4.41 -21.18 2.12
C ARG A 9 3.83 -20.23 1.08
N LYS A 10 4.67 -19.59 0.26
CA LYS A 10 4.21 -18.66 -0.80
C LYS A 10 3.33 -19.39 -1.83
N LEU A 11 3.71 -20.60 -2.22
CA LEU A 11 2.91 -21.45 -3.11
C LEU A 11 1.58 -21.84 -2.46
N ALA A 12 1.60 -22.28 -1.20
CA ALA A 12 0.38 -22.63 -0.46
C ALA A 12 -0.58 -21.45 -0.33
N ILE A 13 -0.06 -20.25 -0.02
CA ILE A 13 -0.85 -19.01 0.03
C ILE A 13 -1.52 -18.76 -1.32
N GLY A 14 -0.76 -18.83 -2.42
CA GLY A 14 -1.29 -18.63 -3.76
C GLY A 14 -2.39 -19.64 -4.11
N CYS A 15 -2.21 -20.92 -3.76
CA CYS A 15 -3.22 -21.95 -3.99
C CYS A 15 -4.50 -21.71 -3.17
N LEU A 16 -4.39 -21.36 -1.89
CA LEU A 16 -5.54 -21.08 -1.02
C LEU A 16 -6.30 -19.83 -1.48
N ALA A 17 -5.58 -18.78 -1.90
CA ALA A 17 -6.18 -17.57 -2.44
C ALA A 17 -6.92 -17.84 -3.75
N ASN A 18 -6.37 -18.65 -4.66
CA ASN A 18 -7.09 -19.07 -5.86
C ASN A 18 -8.31 -19.94 -5.53
N LEU A 19 -8.18 -20.85 -4.55
CA LEU A 19 -9.30 -21.70 -4.14
C LEU A 19 -10.46 -20.87 -3.57
N SER A 20 -10.17 -19.73 -2.94
CA SER A 20 -11.18 -18.89 -2.28
C SER A 20 -12.35 -18.49 -3.18
N MET A 21 -12.14 -18.40 -4.50
CA MET A 21 -13.19 -18.06 -5.45
C MET A 21 -14.23 -19.18 -5.64
N TYR A 22 -13.88 -20.43 -5.34
CA TYR A 22 -14.75 -21.61 -5.53
C TYR A 22 -15.36 -22.14 -4.22
N LEU A 23 -14.92 -21.60 -3.07
CA LEU A 23 -15.42 -22.02 -1.77
C LEU A 23 -16.83 -21.48 -1.51
N SER A 24 -17.67 -22.29 -0.86
CA SER A 24 -18.93 -21.82 -0.29
C SER A 24 -18.69 -20.74 0.77
N ASP A 25 -19.72 -19.95 1.09
CA ASP A 25 -19.60 -18.84 2.06
C ASP A 25 -19.17 -19.31 3.44
N GLN A 26 -19.58 -20.52 3.84
CA GLN A 26 -19.14 -21.12 5.09
C GLN A 26 -17.63 -21.36 5.10
N TYR A 27 -17.10 -22.10 4.14
CA TYR A 27 -15.67 -22.42 4.10
C TYR A 27 -14.79 -21.19 3.86
N PHE A 28 -15.28 -20.21 3.09
CA PHE A 28 -14.57 -18.94 2.92
C PHE A 28 -14.47 -18.20 4.26
N SER A 29 -15.58 -18.10 4.99
CA SER A 29 -15.61 -17.47 6.31
C SER A 29 -14.72 -18.20 7.31
N ASP A 30 -14.66 -19.53 7.25
CA ASP A 30 -13.81 -20.35 8.11
C ASP A 30 -12.32 -20.10 7.82
N ILE A 31 -11.91 -20.02 6.54
CA ILE A 31 -10.51 -19.73 6.17
C ILE A 31 -10.12 -18.32 6.58
N VAL A 32 -10.96 -17.31 6.31
CA VAL A 32 -10.68 -15.93 6.70
C VAL A 32 -10.64 -15.80 8.22
N GLY A 33 -11.61 -16.41 8.92
CA GLY A 33 -11.67 -16.44 10.39
C GLY A 33 -10.44 -17.10 11.02
N TYR A 34 -10.02 -18.25 10.48
CA TYR A 34 -8.81 -18.95 10.92
C TYR A 34 -7.57 -18.08 10.69
N SER A 35 -7.44 -17.47 9.50
CA SER A 35 -6.29 -16.62 9.16
C SER A 35 -6.18 -15.41 10.10
N LEU A 36 -7.32 -14.75 10.37
CA LEU A 36 -7.39 -13.64 11.33
C LEU A 36 -7.00 -14.08 12.75
N GLN A 37 -7.48 -15.24 13.19
CA GLN A 37 -7.20 -15.77 14.53
C GLN A 37 -5.73 -16.14 14.70
N GLN A 38 -5.11 -16.78 13.70
CA GLN A 38 -3.69 -17.14 13.78
C GLN A 38 -2.79 -15.91 13.72
N ALA A 39 -3.07 -14.96 12.83
CA ALA A 39 -2.34 -13.69 12.78
C ALA A 39 -2.46 -12.89 14.08
N HIS A 40 -3.60 -12.98 14.78
CA HIS A 40 -3.82 -12.30 16.06
C HIS A 40 -3.08 -12.96 17.23
N ASN A 41 -3.04 -14.29 17.27
CA ASN A 41 -2.56 -15.04 18.43
C ASN A 41 -1.08 -15.43 18.35
N SER A 42 -0.50 -15.45 17.15
CA SER A 42 0.88 -15.84 16.97
C SER A 42 1.84 -14.71 17.39
N THR A 43 2.92 -15.09 18.05
CA THR A 43 4.07 -14.24 18.31
C THR A 43 5.22 -14.53 17.32
N ASP A 44 5.05 -15.53 16.46
CA ASP A 44 6.05 -15.86 15.43
C ASP A 44 5.85 -14.96 14.21
N LYS A 45 6.88 -14.18 13.91
CA LYS A 45 6.92 -13.19 12.83
C LYS A 45 6.67 -13.82 11.47
N GLU A 46 7.21 -15.02 11.21
CA GLU A 46 6.97 -15.71 9.94
C GLU A 46 5.51 -16.16 9.80
N GLU A 47 4.90 -16.62 10.90
CA GLU A 47 3.50 -17.07 10.92
C GLU A 47 2.54 -15.89 10.73
N VAL A 48 2.73 -14.80 11.48
CA VAL A 48 1.98 -13.55 11.32
C VAL A 48 2.08 -13.05 9.87
N ARG A 49 3.29 -13.01 9.31
CA ARG A 49 3.47 -12.63 7.90
C ARG A 49 2.70 -13.52 6.95
N THR A 50 2.75 -14.84 7.15
CA THR A 50 2.11 -15.83 6.27
C THR A 50 0.60 -15.60 6.21
N PHE A 51 -0.05 -15.38 7.36
CA PHE A 51 -1.49 -15.17 7.41
C PHE A 51 -1.92 -13.79 6.93
N ILE A 52 -1.14 -12.74 7.19
CA ILE A 52 -1.40 -11.41 6.61
C ILE A 52 -1.25 -11.44 5.08
N GLN A 53 -0.21 -12.10 4.56
CA GLN A 53 -0.04 -12.32 3.11
C GLN A 53 -1.22 -13.08 2.52
N LEU A 54 -1.73 -14.11 3.21
CA LEU A 54 -2.90 -14.85 2.77
C LEU A 54 -4.13 -13.96 2.65
N ILE A 55 -4.39 -13.08 3.62
CA ILE A 55 -5.49 -12.10 3.56
C ILE A 55 -5.32 -11.18 2.35
N GLY A 56 -4.12 -10.62 2.16
CA GLY A 56 -3.82 -9.78 0.99
C GLY A 56 -4.04 -10.51 -0.33
N GLN A 57 -3.59 -11.76 -0.45
CA GLN A 57 -3.78 -12.55 -1.66
C GLN A 57 -5.24 -12.93 -1.90
N ILE A 58 -6.02 -13.29 -0.86
CA ILE A 58 -7.46 -13.55 -0.99
C ILE A 58 -8.20 -12.32 -1.54
N SER A 59 -7.77 -11.10 -1.16
CA SER A 59 -8.38 -9.87 -1.67
C SER A 59 -8.34 -9.79 -3.20
N GLN A 60 -7.29 -10.34 -3.84
CA GLN A 60 -7.11 -10.31 -5.29
C GLN A 60 -8.14 -11.14 -6.05
N TYR A 61 -8.62 -12.23 -5.45
CA TYR A 61 -9.55 -13.18 -6.07
C TYR A 61 -10.99 -13.02 -5.59
N SER A 62 -11.19 -12.63 -4.33
CA SER A 62 -12.50 -12.65 -3.66
C SER A 62 -12.75 -11.38 -2.85
N GLY A 63 -12.33 -10.21 -3.38
CA GLY A 63 -12.43 -8.91 -2.70
C GLY A 63 -13.82 -8.59 -2.14
N HIS A 64 -14.89 -8.78 -2.93
CA HIS A 64 -16.26 -8.50 -2.47
C HIS A 64 -16.69 -9.32 -1.23
N ARG A 65 -16.21 -10.57 -1.10
CA ARG A 65 -16.51 -11.43 0.06
C ARG A 65 -15.63 -11.08 1.25
N LEU A 66 -14.36 -10.77 0.97
CA LEU A 66 -13.41 -10.34 1.98
C LEU A 66 -13.82 -8.99 2.60
N GLY A 67 -14.47 -8.13 1.82
CA GLY A 67 -15.05 -6.86 2.24
C GLY A 67 -15.95 -6.94 3.48
N LEU A 68 -16.62 -8.08 3.70
CA LEU A 68 -17.46 -8.31 4.88
C LEU A 68 -16.67 -8.42 6.19
N PHE A 69 -15.34 -8.58 6.11
CA PHE A 69 -14.46 -8.79 7.25
C PHE A 69 -13.57 -7.56 7.55
N MET A 70 -13.75 -6.43 6.86
CA MET A 70 -12.89 -5.24 6.99
C MET A 70 -12.83 -4.70 8.42
N GLU A 71 -13.95 -4.72 9.15
CA GLU A 71 -14.01 -4.31 10.56
C GLU A 71 -13.12 -5.15 11.48
N LYS A 72 -12.69 -6.34 11.05
CA LYS A 72 -11.75 -7.20 11.78
C LYS A 72 -10.34 -7.14 11.18
N ILE A 73 -10.24 -7.07 9.86
CA ILE A 73 -8.95 -7.04 9.14
C ILE A 73 -8.19 -5.75 9.47
N ILE A 74 -8.83 -4.57 9.36
CA ILE A 74 -8.13 -3.30 9.55
C ILE A 74 -7.57 -3.16 10.97
N PRO A 75 -8.35 -3.41 12.06
CA PRO A 75 -7.79 -3.32 13.41
C PRO A 75 -6.70 -4.37 13.70
N LEU A 76 -6.76 -5.55 13.07
CA LEU A 76 -5.70 -6.56 13.19
C LEU A 76 -4.38 -6.05 12.59
N ILE A 77 -4.43 -5.53 11.37
CA ILE A 77 -3.22 -5.03 10.69
C ILE A 77 -2.68 -3.81 11.44
N SER A 78 -3.53 -2.85 11.80
CA SER A 78 -3.17 -1.66 12.58
C SER A 78 -2.47 -2.02 13.89
N ARG A 79 -3.01 -2.99 14.63
CA ARG A 79 -2.38 -3.51 15.84
C ARG A 79 -1.03 -4.16 15.56
N THR A 80 -0.93 -4.94 14.48
CA THR A 80 0.31 -5.64 14.12
C THR A 80 1.42 -4.62 13.82
N VAL A 81 1.08 -3.56 13.07
CA VAL A 81 1.98 -2.45 12.76
C VAL A 81 2.42 -1.70 14.03
N ALA A 82 1.52 -1.49 14.99
CA ALA A 82 1.78 -0.80 16.24
C ALA A 82 2.35 -1.69 17.37
N SER A 83 2.56 -2.99 17.13
CA SER A 83 2.97 -3.92 18.16
C SER A 83 4.45 -3.75 18.52
N GLU A 84 4.75 -3.61 19.81
CA GLU A 84 6.12 -3.63 20.34
C GLU A 84 6.87 -4.92 19.98
N ALA A 85 6.15 -6.05 19.82
CA ALA A 85 6.74 -7.32 19.44
C ALA A 85 7.33 -7.32 18.02
N PHE A 86 6.87 -6.40 17.16
CA PHE A 86 7.29 -6.26 15.77
C PHE A 86 7.86 -4.87 15.48
N GLU A 87 8.32 -4.15 16.50
CA GLU A 87 8.81 -2.78 16.36
C GLU A 87 9.99 -2.69 15.39
N GLU A 88 10.96 -3.61 15.53
CA GLU A 88 12.13 -3.71 14.66
C GLU A 88 11.87 -4.58 13.41
N ASP A 89 10.69 -5.21 13.30
CA ASP A 89 10.37 -6.11 12.20
C ASP A 89 9.73 -5.36 11.01
N THR A 90 10.61 -4.79 10.21
CA THR A 90 10.31 -4.12 8.94
C THR A 90 9.64 -5.04 7.92
N GLU A 91 9.97 -6.34 7.90
CA GLU A 91 9.37 -7.33 7.01
C GLU A 91 7.87 -7.56 7.32
N VAL A 92 7.49 -7.59 8.60
CA VAL A 92 6.09 -7.66 9.05
C VAL A 92 5.36 -6.37 8.69
N LYS A 93 5.97 -5.21 8.96
CA LYS A 93 5.39 -3.88 8.66
C LYS A 93 5.17 -3.66 7.17
N GLU A 94 6.16 -3.99 6.33
CA GLU A 94 6.05 -3.93 4.88
C GLU A 94 4.86 -4.75 4.38
N ASN A 95 4.74 -5.99 4.86
CA ASN A 95 3.63 -6.89 4.51
C ASN A 95 2.26 -6.33 4.91
N CYS A 96 2.17 -5.67 6.08
CA CYS A 96 0.95 -4.99 6.51
C CYS A 96 0.53 -3.90 5.51
N PHE A 97 1.46 -3.04 5.10
CA PHE A 97 1.18 -1.97 4.13
C PHE A 97 0.89 -2.49 2.72
N GLN A 98 1.58 -3.53 2.26
CA GLN A 98 1.26 -4.22 0.99
C GLN A 98 -0.14 -4.84 1.04
N THR A 99 -0.55 -5.37 2.20
CA THR A 99 -1.89 -5.91 2.39
C THR A 99 -2.92 -4.79 2.33
N TYR A 100 -2.70 -3.65 2.99
CA TYR A 100 -3.56 -2.48 2.83
C TYR A 100 -3.65 -2.02 1.38
N GLU A 101 -2.54 -1.93 0.64
CA GLU A 101 -2.50 -1.57 -0.78
C GLU A 101 -3.44 -2.48 -1.58
N SER A 102 -3.30 -3.80 -1.42
CA SER A 102 -4.15 -4.79 -2.11
C SER A 102 -5.62 -4.65 -1.73
N LEU A 103 -5.94 -4.38 -0.46
CA LEU A 103 -7.33 -4.20 -0.01
C LEU A 103 -7.94 -2.92 -0.60
N VAL A 104 -7.17 -1.83 -0.69
CA VAL A 104 -7.61 -0.58 -1.34
C VAL A 104 -7.94 -0.80 -2.82
N GLU A 105 -7.10 -1.54 -3.53
CA GLU A 105 -7.28 -1.79 -4.96
C GLU A 105 -8.42 -2.75 -5.27
N ARG A 106 -8.62 -3.77 -4.43
CA ARG A 106 -9.53 -4.88 -4.71
C ARG A 106 -10.87 -4.79 -3.98
N CYS A 107 -10.94 -4.01 -2.90
CA CYS A 107 -12.13 -3.80 -2.07
C CYS A 107 -12.43 -2.29 -1.87
N PRO A 108 -12.51 -1.47 -2.94
CA PRO A 108 -12.55 -0.02 -2.79
C PRO A 108 -13.83 0.49 -2.11
N ARG A 109 -14.95 -0.23 -2.19
CA ARG A 109 -16.21 0.24 -1.56
C ARG A 109 -16.19 0.01 -0.06
N GLU A 110 -15.75 -1.17 0.35
CA GLU A 110 -15.82 -1.64 1.73
C GLU A 110 -14.73 -0.97 2.60
N ILE A 111 -13.61 -0.59 1.99
CA ILE A 111 -12.50 0.06 2.71
C ILE A 111 -12.67 1.58 2.87
N SER A 112 -13.58 2.21 2.13
CA SER A 112 -13.72 3.68 2.04
C SER A 112 -13.83 4.36 3.42
N GLY A 113 -14.56 3.74 4.36
CA GLY A 113 -14.69 4.24 5.73
C GLY A 113 -13.41 4.21 6.58
N PHE A 114 -12.44 3.38 6.20
CA PHE A 114 -11.16 3.21 6.91
C PHE A 114 -10.02 4.03 6.30
N VAL A 115 -10.21 4.61 5.10
CA VAL A 115 -9.16 5.36 4.39
C VAL A 115 -8.48 6.44 5.25
N PRO A 116 -9.20 7.25 6.07
CA PRO A 116 -8.53 8.23 6.93
C PRO A 116 -7.49 7.61 7.87
N THR A 117 -7.79 6.45 8.47
CA THR A 117 -6.88 5.71 9.35
C THR A 117 -5.67 5.19 8.57
N LEU A 118 -5.90 4.60 7.39
CA LEU A 118 -4.82 4.08 6.55
C LEU A 118 -3.87 5.20 6.10
N VAL A 119 -4.41 6.37 5.76
CA VAL A 119 -3.60 7.55 5.41
C VAL A 119 -2.75 8.01 6.59
N GLU A 120 -3.33 8.07 7.80
CA GLU A 120 -2.59 8.48 8.99
C GLU A 120 -1.43 7.51 9.31
N GLU A 121 -1.70 6.20 9.32
CA GLU A 121 -0.66 5.18 9.53
C GLU A 121 0.42 5.24 8.44
N ALA A 122 0.04 5.34 7.16
CA ALA A 122 0.98 5.42 6.05
C ALA A 122 1.87 6.67 6.14
N LEU A 123 1.31 7.82 6.54
CA LEU A 123 2.09 9.05 6.69
C LEU A 123 3.08 8.97 7.86
N THR A 124 2.71 8.33 8.97
CA THR A 124 3.62 8.11 10.10
C THR A 124 4.85 7.31 9.65
N TYR A 125 4.63 6.19 8.97
CA TYR A 125 5.72 5.30 8.55
C TYR A 125 6.47 5.80 7.32
N LEU A 126 5.84 6.57 6.44
CA LEU A 126 6.54 7.24 5.35
C LEU A 126 7.53 8.30 5.86
N GLN A 127 7.26 8.96 6.98
CA GLN A 127 8.13 9.98 7.58
C GLN A 127 9.18 9.37 8.52
N TYR A 128 9.02 8.12 8.93
CA TYR A 128 9.95 7.45 9.82
C TYR A 128 11.23 7.05 9.08
N ASP A 129 12.35 7.69 9.45
CA ASP A 129 13.68 7.35 8.95
C ASP A 129 14.68 7.29 10.11
N PRO A 130 14.84 6.11 10.75
CA PRO A 130 15.74 5.96 11.89
C PRO A 130 17.22 6.13 11.51
N ASN A 131 17.54 5.93 10.24
CA ASN A 131 18.88 6.01 9.69
C ASN A 131 19.20 7.42 9.15
N TYR A 132 18.28 8.38 9.32
CA TYR A 132 18.51 9.79 9.00
C TYR A 132 19.27 10.46 10.14
N THR A 133 20.60 10.37 10.11
CA THR A 133 21.46 11.28 10.85
C THR A 133 21.47 12.61 10.08
N GLY A 134 20.44 13.43 10.30
CA GLY A 134 20.34 14.72 9.63
C GLY A 134 21.67 15.45 9.72
N GLY A 135 22.27 15.70 8.55
CA GLY A 135 23.32 16.69 8.42
C GLY A 135 22.78 17.96 9.05
N GLY A 136 23.45 18.40 10.10
CA GLY A 136 23.20 19.71 10.66
C GLY A 136 23.27 20.75 9.56
N GLU A 137 22.53 21.83 9.78
CA GLU A 137 22.56 23.08 9.04
C GLU A 137 23.87 23.30 8.26
N ASP A 138 23.71 23.60 6.96
CA ASP A 138 24.74 24.05 6.02
C ASP A 138 25.72 23.00 5.51
N GLU A 139 25.51 22.52 4.28
CA GLU A 139 26.59 22.37 3.30
C GLU A 139 25.99 22.16 1.89
N ASP A 140 26.11 23.22 1.09
CA ASP A 140 26.03 23.18 -0.37
C ASP A 140 27.09 22.20 -0.88
N GLU A 141 26.71 20.98 -1.26
CA GLU A 141 27.59 20.11 -2.05
C GLU A 141 26.96 19.85 -3.43
N GLU A 142 27.69 20.35 -4.42
CA GLU A 142 27.42 20.33 -5.85
C GLU A 142 27.19 18.89 -6.34
N LEU A 143 26.04 18.65 -6.95
CA LEU A 143 25.74 17.42 -7.65
C LEU A 143 26.55 17.36 -8.96
N GLU A 144 27.61 16.54 -8.99
CA GLU A 144 28.22 16.10 -10.24
C GLU A 144 27.28 15.09 -10.92
N GLU A 145 26.70 15.50 -12.05
CA GLU A 145 25.88 14.67 -12.94
C GLU A 145 26.77 13.67 -13.70
N GLU A 146 26.59 12.37 -13.48
CA GLU A 146 26.92 11.34 -14.49
C GLU A 146 25.65 10.64 -14.98
N ASP A 147 25.21 11.10 -16.15
CA ASP A 147 24.15 10.58 -17.00
C ASP A 147 24.59 9.23 -17.61
N ASP A 148 23.98 8.10 -17.24
CA ASP A 148 23.97 6.89 -18.08
C ASP A 148 22.58 6.24 -18.11
N TRP A 149 21.88 6.46 -19.22
CA TRP A 149 20.52 6.02 -19.49
C TRP A 149 20.48 4.60 -20.08
N GLY A 150 20.33 3.59 -19.23
CA GLY A 150 20.13 2.19 -19.62
C GLY A 150 18.72 1.66 -19.32
N TYR A 151 17.75 1.87 -20.22
CA TYR A 151 16.43 1.23 -20.15
C TYR A 151 16.54 -0.26 -20.46
N ALA A 152 16.26 -1.15 -19.49
CA ALA A 152 16.01 -2.57 -19.76
C ALA A 152 14.90 -3.12 -18.86
N SER A 153 13.70 -3.16 -19.44
CA SER A 153 12.57 -3.98 -18.98
C SER A 153 12.89 -5.46 -19.24
N GLY A 154 12.81 -6.32 -18.23
CA GLY A 154 12.93 -7.77 -18.42
C GLY A 154 13.12 -8.53 -17.11
N GLU A 155 12.13 -9.33 -16.76
CA GLU A 155 12.15 -10.33 -15.70
C GLU A 155 13.40 -11.23 -15.78
N SER A 156 14.17 -11.29 -14.69
CA SER A 156 14.96 -12.48 -14.33
C SER A 156 15.34 -12.38 -12.85
N ASP A 157 14.77 -13.30 -12.08
CA ASP A 157 15.12 -13.65 -10.71
C ASP A 157 16.51 -14.32 -10.75
N ASP A 158 17.54 -13.71 -10.17
CA ASP A 158 18.79 -14.36 -9.77
C ASP A 158 19.51 -13.49 -8.71
N GLU A 159 19.23 -13.87 -7.46
CA GLU A 159 20.07 -13.88 -6.25
C GLU A 159 21.49 -13.27 -6.37
N PHE A 160 21.64 -12.01 -5.95
CA PHE A 160 22.88 -11.49 -5.38
C PHE A 160 22.65 -11.14 -3.92
N ASP A 161 22.81 -12.16 -3.08
CA ASP A 161 22.93 -12.06 -1.62
C ASP A 161 24.29 -11.42 -1.29
N TYR A 162 24.33 -10.09 -1.29
CA TYR A 162 25.33 -9.38 -0.50
C TYR A 162 24.74 -9.26 0.91
N ASP A 163 25.37 -9.95 1.86
CA ASP A 163 25.22 -9.78 3.29
C ASP A 163 25.50 -8.31 3.66
N VAL A 164 24.49 -7.45 3.51
CA VAL A 164 24.39 -6.11 4.09
C VAL A 164 23.45 -6.26 5.27
N GLU A 165 23.98 -6.88 6.33
CA GLU A 165 23.26 -7.05 7.59
C GLU A 165 23.00 -5.66 8.20
N ASP A 166 21.71 -5.34 8.32
CA ASP A 166 21.07 -4.38 9.23
C ASP A 166 20.73 -2.91 8.85
N ASP A 167 21.15 -2.33 7.72
CA ASP A 167 20.98 -0.85 7.54
C ASP A 167 19.92 -0.33 6.53
N ASP A 168 19.15 -1.18 5.84
CA ASP A 168 18.28 -0.73 4.71
C ASP A 168 16.86 -1.34 4.65
N LEU A 169 16.28 -1.73 5.78
CA LEU A 169 14.92 -2.28 5.79
C LEU A 169 13.81 -1.23 6.03
N SER A 170 14.15 -0.05 6.56
CA SER A 170 13.19 1.04 6.75
C SER A 170 12.63 1.56 5.42
N GLY A 171 13.45 1.57 4.38
CA GLY A 171 13.07 2.01 3.04
C GLY A 171 11.96 1.20 2.40
N LYS A 172 11.95 -0.13 2.61
CA LYS A 172 10.88 -1.01 2.13
C LYS A 172 9.52 -0.64 2.70
N VAL A 173 9.49 -0.31 3.99
CA VAL A 173 8.27 0.16 4.67
C VAL A 173 7.84 1.53 4.11
N ARG A 174 8.77 2.48 3.95
CA ARG A 174 8.48 3.80 3.34
C ARG A 174 7.93 3.66 1.92
N LYS A 175 8.55 2.82 1.11
CA LYS A 175 8.10 2.46 -0.24
C LYS A 175 6.70 1.87 -0.24
N ALA A 176 6.40 0.90 0.63
CA ALA A 176 5.06 0.33 0.74
C ALA A 176 4.00 1.39 1.15
N CYS A 177 4.36 2.32 2.04
CA CYS A 177 3.49 3.44 2.41
C CYS A 177 3.21 4.39 1.23
N ALA A 178 4.24 4.76 0.46
CA ALA A 178 4.09 5.60 -0.73
C ALA A 178 3.18 4.93 -1.78
N ARG A 179 3.34 3.63 -2.00
CA ARG A 179 2.47 2.84 -2.89
C ARG A 179 1.03 2.79 -2.40
N LEU A 180 0.80 2.55 -1.11
CA LEU A 180 -0.53 2.60 -0.52
C LEU A 180 -1.21 3.96 -0.75
N LEU A 181 -0.50 5.07 -0.54
CA LEU A 181 -1.02 6.43 -0.79
C LEU A 181 -1.35 6.65 -2.27
N SER A 182 -0.53 6.12 -3.18
CA SER A 182 -0.82 6.10 -4.62
C SER A 182 -2.12 5.35 -4.94
N SER A 183 -2.27 4.13 -4.42
CA SER A 183 -3.47 3.32 -4.65
C SER A 183 -4.73 3.96 -4.05
N ILE A 184 -4.62 4.59 -2.87
CA ILE A 184 -5.72 5.38 -2.29
C ILE A 184 -6.10 6.53 -3.22
N ALA A 185 -5.13 7.29 -3.73
CA ALA A 185 -5.40 8.40 -4.65
C ALA A 185 -6.12 7.95 -5.94
N ILE A 186 -5.82 6.75 -6.43
CA ILE A 186 -6.41 6.19 -7.65
C ILE A 186 -7.81 5.62 -7.38
N CYS A 187 -7.98 4.89 -6.29
CA CYS A 187 -9.18 4.11 -6.00
C CYS A 187 -10.26 4.87 -5.21
N GLN A 188 -9.88 5.94 -4.48
CA GLN A 188 -10.76 6.68 -3.56
C GLN A 188 -10.83 8.18 -3.92
N PRO A 189 -11.33 8.56 -5.11
CA PRO A 189 -11.33 9.96 -5.57
C PRO A 189 -12.11 10.92 -4.65
N GLU A 190 -13.07 10.42 -3.87
CA GLU A 190 -13.79 11.19 -2.86
C GLU A 190 -12.91 11.68 -1.71
N THR A 191 -11.76 11.02 -1.49
CA THR A 191 -10.80 11.39 -0.43
C THR A 191 -9.77 12.42 -0.89
N LEU A 192 -9.77 12.83 -2.17
CA LEU A 192 -8.82 13.80 -2.71
C LEU A 192 -8.67 15.09 -1.86
N PRO A 193 -9.73 15.70 -1.30
CA PRO A 193 -9.57 16.86 -0.43
C PRO A 193 -8.71 16.56 0.81
N LEU A 194 -8.90 15.39 1.43
CA LEU A 194 -8.09 14.93 2.56
C LEU A 194 -6.63 14.72 2.12
N LEU A 195 -6.43 14.07 0.96
CA LEU A 195 -5.09 13.79 0.44
C LEU A 195 -4.34 15.08 0.06
N HIS A 196 -5.01 16.09 -0.48
CA HIS A 196 -4.41 17.39 -0.74
C HIS A 196 -3.96 18.09 0.53
N GLN A 197 -4.76 18.01 1.59
CA GLN A 197 -4.45 18.66 2.86
C GLN A 197 -3.34 17.95 3.63
N LYS A 198 -3.39 16.61 3.71
CA LYS A 198 -2.50 15.83 4.58
C LYS A 198 -1.32 15.18 3.85
N VAL A 199 -1.53 14.69 2.62
CA VAL A 199 -0.55 13.83 1.94
C VAL A 199 0.40 14.64 1.05
N ILE A 200 -0.11 15.60 0.28
CA ILE A 200 0.73 16.41 -0.62
C ILE A 200 1.90 17.10 0.11
N PRO A 201 1.69 17.79 1.26
CA PRO A 201 2.81 18.46 1.94
C PRO A 201 3.92 17.48 2.34
N VAL A 202 3.54 16.29 2.83
CA VAL A 202 4.49 15.25 3.25
C VAL A 202 5.24 14.68 2.05
N LEU A 203 4.56 14.38 0.94
CA LEU A 203 5.21 13.89 -0.27
C LEU A 203 6.22 14.91 -0.83
N VAL A 204 5.87 16.19 -0.86
CA VAL A 204 6.77 17.25 -1.35
C VAL A 204 8.00 17.39 -0.44
N GLN A 205 7.82 17.34 0.88
CA GLN A 205 8.95 17.32 1.82
C GLN A 205 9.87 16.11 1.60
N ARG A 206 9.32 14.99 1.11
CA ARG A 206 10.05 13.76 0.81
C ARG A 206 10.63 13.70 -0.61
N PHE A 207 10.59 14.78 -1.40
CA PHE A 207 11.29 14.80 -2.70
C PHE A 207 12.82 14.72 -2.56
N THR A 208 13.32 15.01 -1.35
CA THR A 208 14.72 14.87 -0.95
C THR A 208 15.04 13.51 -0.32
N GLU A 209 14.17 12.51 -0.48
CA GLU A 209 14.43 11.13 0.01
C GLU A 209 15.80 10.62 -0.44
N ARG A 210 16.55 9.97 0.45
CA ARG A 210 17.93 9.56 0.17
C ARG A 210 17.97 8.31 -0.72
N GLU A 211 17.05 7.39 -0.48
CA GLU A 211 16.96 6.11 -1.16
C GLU A 211 16.18 6.28 -2.46
N GLU A 212 16.88 6.18 -3.60
CA GLU A 212 16.31 6.43 -4.93
C GLU A 212 15.07 5.57 -5.21
N TYR A 213 15.11 4.29 -4.81
CA TYR A 213 13.99 3.37 -5.01
C TYR A 213 12.75 3.77 -4.22
N VAL A 214 12.89 4.45 -3.07
CA VAL A 214 11.79 5.02 -2.29
C VAL A 214 11.31 6.33 -2.92
N LYS A 215 12.26 7.18 -3.34
CA LYS A 215 11.99 8.46 -4.01
C LYS A 215 11.13 8.28 -5.26
N LEU A 216 11.39 7.25 -6.06
CA LEU A 216 10.59 6.92 -7.23
C LEU A 216 9.12 6.64 -6.87
N ASP A 217 8.86 5.87 -5.80
CA ASP A 217 7.51 5.59 -5.34
C ASP A 217 6.83 6.83 -4.72
N VAL A 218 7.58 7.72 -4.08
CA VAL A 218 7.09 9.05 -3.62
C VAL A 218 6.64 9.89 -4.82
N PHE A 219 7.44 9.96 -5.88
CA PHE A 219 7.05 10.66 -7.12
C PHE A 219 5.85 10.01 -7.80
N HIS A 220 5.79 8.68 -7.86
CA HIS A 220 4.63 7.97 -8.40
C HIS A 220 3.34 8.30 -7.63
N ALA A 221 3.39 8.32 -6.29
CA ALA A 221 2.25 8.70 -5.46
C ALA A 221 1.81 10.14 -5.73
N PHE A 222 2.76 11.08 -5.85
CA PHE A 222 2.46 12.47 -6.18
C PHE A 222 1.83 12.61 -7.57
N ILE A 223 2.38 11.93 -8.58
CA ILE A 223 1.83 11.92 -9.95
C ILE A 223 0.43 11.30 -9.96
N ALA A 224 0.20 10.22 -9.22
CA ALA A 224 -1.11 9.58 -9.11
C ALA A 224 -2.16 10.54 -8.52
N LEU A 225 -1.81 11.26 -7.45
CA LEU A 225 -2.65 12.31 -6.86
C LEU A 225 -3.02 13.41 -7.86
N LEU A 226 -2.03 13.92 -8.61
CA LEU A 226 -2.28 14.96 -9.62
C LEU A 226 -3.18 14.45 -10.75
N ARG A 227 -2.94 13.23 -11.24
CA ARG A 227 -3.76 12.60 -12.30
C ARG A 227 -5.19 12.36 -11.82
N SER A 228 -5.38 11.86 -10.59
CA SER A 228 -6.70 11.66 -9.99
C SER A 228 -7.44 12.98 -9.78
N THR A 229 -6.72 14.04 -9.39
CA THR A 229 -7.26 15.40 -9.27
C THR A 229 -7.76 15.91 -10.62
N SER A 230 -6.91 15.82 -11.66
CA SER A 230 -7.26 16.23 -13.03
C SER A 230 -8.47 15.47 -13.57
N LYS A 231 -8.51 14.15 -13.38
CA LYS A 231 -9.62 13.28 -13.80
C LYS A 231 -10.92 13.64 -13.10
N THR A 232 -10.88 13.92 -11.80
CA THR A 232 -12.05 14.29 -10.99
C THR A 232 -12.58 15.67 -11.37
N TYR A 233 -11.68 16.65 -11.54
CA TYR A 233 -12.04 17.98 -12.00
C TYR A 233 -12.61 17.98 -13.43
N GLY A 234 -11.99 17.24 -14.35
CA GLY A 234 -12.50 17.07 -15.72
C GLY A 234 -13.91 16.46 -15.76
N ARG A 235 -14.18 15.47 -14.90
CA ARG A 235 -15.52 14.88 -14.74
C ARG A 235 -16.53 15.90 -14.19
N ALA A 236 -16.14 16.73 -13.22
CA ALA A 236 -17.00 17.77 -12.67
C ALA A 236 -17.39 18.80 -13.75
N LEU A 237 -16.43 19.31 -14.51
CA LEU A 237 -16.67 20.25 -15.61
C LEU A 237 -17.56 19.66 -16.72
N ALA A 238 -17.35 18.39 -17.08
CA ALA A 238 -18.19 17.70 -18.05
C ALA A 238 -19.63 17.52 -17.54
N SER A 239 -19.81 17.23 -16.24
CA SER A 239 -21.13 17.14 -15.61
C SER A 239 -21.86 18.49 -15.59
N GLU A 240 -21.16 19.60 -15.37
CA GLU A 240 -21.76 20.95 -15.39
C GLU A 240 -22.23 21.32 -16.80
N LYS A 241 -21.41 21.08 -17.82
CA LYS A 241 -21.80 21.28 -19.22
C LYS A 241 -22.97 20.39 -19.62
N GLY A 242 -22.99 19.13 -19.19
CA GLY A 242 -24.10 18.20 -19.41
C GLY A 242 -25.42 18.65 -18.75
N ARG A 243 -25.37 19.19 -17.53
CA ARG A 243 -26.56 19.77 -16.86
C ARG A 243 -27.10 20.98 -17.61
N GLY A 244 -26.24 21.83 -18.15
CA GLY A 244 -26.65 22.96 -18.99
C GLY A 244 -27.41 22.52 -20.25
N VAL A 245 -26.96 21.45 -20.92
CA VAL A 245 -27.66 20.88 -22.08
C VAL A 245 -29.02 20.29 -21.69
N VAL A 246 -29.11 19.57 -20.56
CA VAL A 246 -30.38 18.98 -20.09
C VAL A 246 -31.38 20.06 -19.63
N GLN A 247 -30.91 21.14 -19.01
CA GLN A 247 -31.76 22.29 -18.66
C GLN A 247 -32.29 23.00 -19.92
N ASN A 248 -31.45 23.18 -20.93
CA ASN A 248 -31.86 23.77 -22.20
C ASN A 248 -32.92 22.90 -22.92
N LEU A 249 -32.81 21.58 -22.87
CA LEU A 249 -33.80 20.67 -23.47
C LEU A 249 -35.14 20.65 -22.73
N ARG A 250 -35.16 20.90 -21.42
CA ARG A 250 -36.41 21.03 -20.63
C ARG A 250 -37.16 22.35 -20.90
N GLY A 251 -36.53 23.34 -21.52
CA GLY A 251 -37.18 24.57 -21.97
C GLY A 251 -37.88 24.46 -23.33
N PHE A 252 -37.79 23.29 -24.00
CA PHE A 252 -38.39 23.03 -25.32
C PHE A 252 -39.57 22.03 -25.28
N VAL A 253 -40.01 21.61 -24.09
CA VAL A 253 -41.20 20.75 -23.89
C VAL A 253 -42.28 21.52 -23.17
#